data_AF-A0A975QPK1-F1
#
_entry.id   AF-A0A975QPK1-F1
#
_cell.length_a   1.000
_cell.length_b   1.000
_cell.length_c   1.000
_cell.angle_alpha   90.00
_cell.angle_beta   90.00
_cell.angle_gamma   90.00
#
_symmetry.space_group_name_H-M   'P 1'
#
loop_
_entity.id
_entity.type
_entity.pdbx_description
1 polymer ?
#
loop_
_entity_poly.entity_id
_entity_poly.type
_entity_poly.pdbx_seq_one_letter_code
_entity_poly.pdbx_strand_id
1 'polypeptide(L)'
;MRKYSKVSELTKQFLNGKLNKVLVEYENENTLLITVSYEDSHHSWLNYTLKVNNKSNSVDFVHHQCRDMVGVITLTREQEFESAICDYLVEEVRGMAC
;
A
#
# COMPACT_ATOMS: atom_id res chain seq x y z
N MET A 1 -13.85 13.09 4.60
CA MET A 1 -12.70 12.31 4.08
C MET A 1 -12.81 10.87 4.56
N ARG A 2 -13.44 9.95 3.81
CA ARG A 2 -13.64 8.54 4.22
C ARG A 2 -12.81 7.53 3.42
N LYS A 3 -12.42 7.88 2.18
CA LYS A 3 -11.88 6.98 1.13
C LYS A 3 -10.59 6.22 1.49
N TYR A 4 -9.80 6.70 2.46
CA TYR A 4 -8.56 6.03 2.91
C TYR A 4 -8.47 5.84 4.42
N SER A 5 -9.60 5.97 5.13
CA SER A 5 -9.64 5.72 6.57
C SER A 5 -9.17 4.30 6.90
N LYS A 6 -9.63 3.31 6.12
CA LYS A 6 -9.21 1.93 6.28
C LYS A 6 -7.72 1.72 6.00
N VAL A 7 -7.18 2.32 4.94
CA VAL A 7 -5.74 2.22 4.65
C VAL A 7 -4.93 2.80 5.80
N SER A 8 -5.37 3.91 6.40
CA SER A 8 -4.71 4.50 7.56
C SER A 8 -4.68 3.57 8.77
N GLU A 9 -5.80 2.89 9.05
CA GLU A 9 -5.89 1.88 10.10
C GLU A 9 -4.92 0.72 9.85
N LEU A 10 -4.89 0.19 8.61
CA LEU A 10 -4.02 -0.91 8.22
C LEU A 10 -2.53 -0.52 8.31
N THR A 11 -2.17 0.67 7.81
CA THR A 11 -0.81 1.21 7.94
C THR A 11 -0.38 1.30 9.41
N LYS A 12 -1.27 1.78 10.29
CA LYS A 12 -0.96 1.86 11.72
C LYS A 12 -0.84 0.48 12.37
N GLN A 13 -1.75 -0.43 12.05
CA GLN A 13 -1.82 -1.76 12.65
C GLN A 13 -0.63 -2.64 12.28
N PHE A 14 -0.26 -2.67 11.00
CA PHE A 14 0.71 -3.62 10.49
C PHE A 14 2.08 -3.00 10.24
N LEU A 15 2.15 -1.72 9.86
CA LEU A 15 3.43 -1.05 9.55
C LEU A 15 3.89 -0.13 10.69
N ASN A 16 3.14 -0.04 11.79
CA ASN A 16 3.37 0.90 12.90
C ASN A 16 3.58 2.34 12.40
N GLY A 17 2.86 2.72 11.35
CA GLY A 17 3.08 3.95 10.60
C GLY A 17 1.86 4.85 10.56
N LYS A 18 2.10 6.15 10.38
CA LYS A 18 1.05 7.13 10.09
C LYS A 18 0.95 7.31 8.58
N LEU A 19 -0.21 6.99 8.01
CA LEU A 19 -0.47 7.18 6.58
C LEU A 19 -0.32 8.66 6.19
N ASN A 20 0.42 8.90 5.12
CA ASN A 20 0.56 10.20 4.49
C ASN A 20 -0.15 10.26 3.13
N LYS A 21 0.10 9.28 2.27
CA LYS A 21 -0.44 9.25 0.92
C LYS A 21 -0.69 7.82 0.46
N VAL A 22 -1.76 7.64 -0.31
CA VAL A 22 -1.97 6.45 -1.14
C VAL A 22 -1.94 6.91 -2.60
N LEU A 23 -1.09 6.30 -3.40
CA LEU A 23 -1.07 6.45 -4.85
C LEU A 23 -1.55 5.14 -5.47
N VAL A 24 -2.51 5.24 -6.40
CA VAL A 24 -3.04 4.11 -7.16
C VAL A 24 -2.88 4.46 -8.63
N GLU A 25 -2.16 3.64 -9.37
CA GLU A 25 -1.87 3.81 -10.78
C GLU A 25 -2.28 2.55 -11.54
N TYR A 26 -2.87 2.71 -12.72
CA TYR A 26 -3.16 1.57 -13.60
C TYR A 26 -1.89 1.24 -14.36
N GLU A 27 -1.33 0.06 -14.12
CA GLU A 27 -0.28 -0.49 -14.99
C GLU A 27 -0.89 -1.03 -16.29
N ASN A 28 -2.08 -1.63 -16.20
CA ASN A 28 -2.92 -2.02 -17.33
C ASN A 28 -4.39 -2.15 -16.88
N GLU A 29 -5.27 -2.68 -17.74
CA GLU A 29 -6.70 -2.90 -17.46
C GLU A 29 -6.99 -3.78 -16.22
N ASN A 30 -6.08 -4.68 -15.87
CA ASN A 30 -6.26 -5.64 -14.78
C ASN A 30 -5.31 -5.42 -13.61
N THR A 31 -4.24 -4.63 -13.77
CA THR A 31 -3.20 -4.46 -12.77
C THR A 31 -3.13 -3.02 -12.26
N LEU A 32 -3.25 -2.88 -10.94
CA LEU A 32 -3.04 -1.64 -10.20
C LEU A 32 -1.69 -1.68 -9.50
N LEU A 33 -0.89 -0.63 -9.65
CA LEU A 33 0.27 -0.35 -8.82
C LEU A 33 -0.15 0.58 -7.67
N ILE A 34 0.13 0.17 -6.45
CA ILE A 34 -0.37 0.81 -5.24
C ILE A 34 0.81 1.13 -4.34
N THR A 35 1.02 2.41 -4.08
CA THR A 35 2.08 2.89 -3.20
C THR A 35 1.47 3.53 -1.96
N VAL A 36 1.77 2.97 -0.79
CA VAL A 36 1.40 3.51 0.51
C VAL A 36 2.62 4.22 1.08
N SER A 37 2.55 5.55 1.12
CA SER A 37 3.57 6.39 1.75
C SER A 37 3.15 6.71 3.18
N TYR A 38 4.06 6.47 4.12
CA TYR A 38 3.79 6.66 5.54
C TYR A 38 5.04 7.12 6.30
N GLU A 39 4.80 7.65 7.50
CA GLU A 39 5.83 8.07 8.44
C GLU A 39 5.87 7.08 9.61
N ASP A 40 7.04 6.59 9.98
CA ASP A 40 7.19 5.71 11.15
C ASP A 40 7.38 6.50 12.47
N SER A 41 7.59 5.79 13.58
CA SER A 41 7.85 6.40 14.89
C SER A 41 9.17 7.18 14.97
N HIS A 42 10.07 7.02 14.00
CA HIS A 42 11.36 7.71 13.95
C HIS A 42 11.37 8.88 12.97
N HIS A 43 10.19 9.31 12.50
CA HIS A 43 10.04 10.37 11.51
C HIS A 43 10.72 10.07 10.16
N SER A 44 10.89 8.78 9.85
CA SER A 44 11.38 8.35 8.54
C SER A 44 10.23 8.30 7.54
N TRP A 45 10.52 8.56 6.27
CA TRP A 45 9.55 8.47 5.18
C TRP A 45 9.70 7.15 4.42
N LEU A 46 8.62 6.37 4.43
CA LEU A 46 8.60 5.01 3.90
C LEU A 46 7.60 4.91 2.77
N ASN A 47 7.92 4.05 1.80
CA ASN A 47 7.01 3.65 0.73
C ASN A 47 6.88 2.13 0.73
N TYR A 48 5.64 1.67 0.78
CA TYR A 48 5.27 0.27 0.60
C TYR A 48 4.52 0.13 -0.72
N THR A 49 5.08 -0.63 -1.66
CA THR A 49 4.56 -0.73 -3.03
C THR A 49 4.14 -2.16 -3.37
N LEU A 50 2.93 -2.27 -3.91
CA LEU A 50 2.25 -3.53 -4.25
C LEU A 50 1.68 -3.44 -5.65
N LYS A 51 1.61 -4.58 -6.34
CA LYS A 51 0.76 -4.75 -7.51
C LYS A 51 -0.44 -5.60 -7.13
N VAL A 52 -1.63 -5.16 -7.52
CA VAL A 52 -2.88 -5.89 -7.34
C VAL A 52 -3.43 -6.23 -8.70
N ASN A 53 -3.63 -7.51 -8.97
CA ASN A 53 -4.33 -7.96 -10.17
C ASN A 53 -5.80 -8.21 -9.84
N ASN A 54 -6.68 -7.37 -10.38
CA ASN A 54 -8.11 -7.38 -10.09
C ASN A 54 -8.82 -8.62 -10.67
N LYS A 55 -8.24 -9.24 -11.71
CA LYS A 55 -8.80 -10.41 -12.37
C LYS A 55 -8.51 -11.71 -11.62
N SER A 56 -7.25 -11.89 -11.19
CA SER A 56 -6.82 -13.07 -10.42
C SER A 56 -6.96 -12.91 -8.90
N ASN A 57 -7.26 -11.69 -8.42
CA ASN A 57 -7.25 -11.36 -7.00
C ASN A 57 -5.89 -11.65 -6.33
N SER A 58 -4.80 -11.38 -7.05
CA SER A 58 -3.44 -11.66 -6.57
C SER A 58 -2.69 -10.38 -6.23
N VAL A 59 -1.82 -10.47 -5.22
CA VAL A 59 -0.92 -9.40 -4.79
C VAL A 59 0.50 -9.81 -5.08
N ASP A 60 1.23 -8.93 -5.74
CA ASP A 60 2.67 -9.05 -5.89
C ASP A 60 3.35 -7.94 -5.09
N PHE A 61 4.18 -8.34 -4.13
CA PHE A 61 5.06 -7.42 -3.43
C PHE A 61 6.07 -6.83 -4.40
N VAL A 62 6.18 -5.50 -4.45
CA VAL A 62 7.18 -4.82 -5.28
C VAL A 62 8.38 -4.41 -4.45
N HIS A 63 8.17 -3.59 -3.42
CA HIS A 63 9.23 -3.17 -2.50
C HIS A 63 8.65 -2.52 -1.25
N HIS A 64 9.45 -2.52 -0.19
CA HIS A 64 9.26 -1.72 1.00
C HIS A 64 10.56 -0.96 1.26
N GLN A 65 10.52 0.36 1.23
CA GLN A 65 11.73 1.18 1.22
C GLN A 65 11.59 2.41 2.11
N CYS A 66 12.66 2.70 2.85
CA CYS A 66 12.89 4.00 3.46
C CYS A 66 13.78 4.81 2.52
N ARG A 67 13.37 6.05 2.21
CA ARG A 67 14.21 6.98 1.45
C ARG A 67 14.67 8.09 2.38
N ASP A 68 15.98 8.21 2.53
CA ASP A 68 16.61 9.28 3.27
C ASP A 68 17.56 10.09 2.35
N MET A 69 18.33 11.01 2.93
CA MET A 69 19.29 11.84 2.19
C MET A 69 20.52 11.05 1.70
N VAL A 70 20.78 9.87 2.26
CA VAL A 70 21.99 9.06 2.02
C VAL A 70 21.71 7.96 0.99
N GLY A 71 20.45 7.54 0.83
CA GLY A 71 20.04 6.60 -0.19
C GLY A 71 18.67 5.96 0.05
N VAL A 72 18.54 4.72 -0.44
CA VAL A 72 17.33 3.91 -0.31
C VAL A 72 17.68 2.66 0.48
N ILE A 73 17.02 2.49 1.62
CA ILE A 73 17.14 1.29 2.45
C ILE A 73 15.94 0.39 2.12
N THR A 74 16.21 -0.86 1.73
CA THR A 74 15.15 -1.85 1.53
C THR A 74 14.81 -2.48 2.87
N LEU A 75 13.52 -2.56 3.15
CA LEU A 75 12.95 -3.09 4.38
C LEU A 75 12.26 -4.42 4.10
N THR A 76 12.05 -5.18 5.18
CA THR A 76 11.32 -6.45 5.13
C THR A 76 9.87 -6.21 4.71
N ARG A 77 9.32 -7.17 3.97
CA ARG A 77 7.90 -7.17 3.58
C ARG A 77 7.02 -7.63 4.74
N GLU A 78 5.80 -7.13 4.78
CA GLU A 78 4.75 -7.43 5.74
C GLU A 78 3.57 -8.13 5.05
N GLN A 79 3.54 -9.46 5.09
CA GLN A 79 2.54 -10.27 4.38
C GLN A 79 1.12 -10.08 4.92
N GLU A 80 0.96 -9.82 6.21
CA GLU A 80 -0.35 -9.56 6.80
C GLU A 80 -0.93 -8.23 6.31
N PHE A 81 -0.08 -7.21 6.17
CA PHE A 81 -0.46 -5.93 5.57
C PHE A 81 -0.89 -6.11 4.11
N GLU A 82 -0.12 -6.87 3.34
CA GLU A 82 -0.39 -7.20 1.93
C GLU A 82 -1.77 -7.85 1.74
N SER A 83 -2.08 -8.85 2.57
CA SER A 83 -3.38 -9.52 2.52
C SER A 83 -4.51 -8.54 2.86
N ALA A 84 -4.38 -7.83 3.99
CA ALA A 84 -5.46 -6.97 4.49
C ALA A 84 -5.73 -5.76 3.58
N ILE A 85 -4.70 -5.19 2.96
CA ILE A 85 -4.87 -4.05 2.06
C ILE A 85 -5.45 -4.49 0.71
N CYS A 86 -5.10 -5.69 0.23
CA CYS A 86 -5.68 -6.25 -0.99
C CYS A 86 -7.17 -6.51 -0.83
N ASP A 87 -7.59 -7.14 0.26
CA ASP A 87 -9.00 -7.44 0.52
C ASP A 87 -9.83 -6.14 0.46
N TYR A 88 -9.37 -5.09 1.14
CA TYR A 88 -10.02 -3.78 1.11
C TYR A 88 -10.06 -3.15 -0.29
N LEU A 89 -8.92 -3.14 -1.00
CA LEU A 89 -8.82 -2.43 -2.27
C LEU A 89 -9.57 -3.14 -3.40
N VAL A 90 -9.63 -4.47 -3.38
CA VAL A 90 -10.41 -5.24 -4.33
C VAL A 90 -11.91 -5.00 -4.13
N GLU A 91 -12.37 -4.93 -2.88
CA GLU A 91 -13.75 -4.58 -2.56
C GLU A 91 -14.12 -3.15 -3.05
N GLU A 92 -13.27 -2.16 -2.77
CA GLU A 92 -13.50 -0.76 -3.19
C GLU A 92 -13.44 -0.60 -4.71
N VAL A 93 -12.48 -1.24 -5.39
CA VAL A 93 -12.35 -1.17 -6.85
C VAL A 93 -13.53 -1.85 -7.54
N ARG A 94 -14.01 -2.98 -7.00
CA ARG A 94 -15.23 -3.64 -7.52
C ARG A 94 -16.48 -2.81 -7.26
N GLY A 95 -16.56 -2.13 -6.11
CA GLY A 95 -17.67 -1.22 -5.78
C GLY A 95 -17.75 0.03 -6.65
N MET A 96 -16.66 0.40 -7.33
CA MET A 96 -16.62 1.51 -8.29
C MET A 96 -17.09 1.14 -9.71
N ALA A 97 -17.35 -0.15 -9.99
CA ALA A 97 -17.77 -0.64 -11.31
C ALA A 97 -19.30 -0.80 -11.48
N CYS A 98 -20.10 -0.23 -10.58
CA CYS A 98 -21.57 -0.25 -10.63
C CYS A 98 -22.15 1.14 -10.90
#